data_AF-A0A520GCX8-F1
#
_entry.id   AF-A0A520GCX8-F1
#
_cell.length_a   1.000
_cell.length_b   1.000
_cell.length_c   1.000
_cell.angle_alpha   90.00
_cell.angle_beta   90.00
_cell.angle_gamma   90.00
#
_symmetry.space_group_name_H-M   'P 1'
#
loop_
_entity.id
_entity.type
_entity.pdbx_description
1 polymer ?
#
loop_
_entity_poly.entity_id
_entity_poly.type
_entity_poly.pdbx_seq_one_letter_code
_entity_poly.pdbx_strand_id
1 'polypeptide(L)'
;MRTSAGARRPNAPVWACIAAGLIGYLALPWYAIQDTVWYEAIPQVFGEGEGANGVTQSLLQNRSWLIVGLFGLAVCALGGLLRPGRAQGRLLFVGGAVGAVGLALSGFLIGARGWSFAALNAYLGELPVHQFGIGAGGSVAVAALILLAAFGLARLGFFKGDLFVSASVIGCGVLMALFIAYPVSKALSGALLDESGRWSFIAFLARIGTERVWGLGCLSGAVRCGVAWNTLVLALLTATGTTFLGTLMALMAERGSKRWQGPLRVLALLPIITPPFVVGLGLILLFGRAGVVNQLLETHFGIEPTRWFYGMPGVLVAQLFAFTPIAFMIMRGVVQGVSPSLEEAAQMLRADRRRAFFTITLPLIKPG
;
A
#
# COMPACT_ATOMS: atom_id res chain seq x y z
N MET A 1 -31.57 18.93 -32.29
CA MET A 1 -30.19 18.62 -32.72
C MET A 1 -29.60 17.54 -31.81
N ARG A 2 -29.73 16.27 -32.20
CA ARG A 2 -28.95 15.17 -31.59
C ARG A 2 -27.63 15.12 -32.35
N THR A 3 -26.56 15.58 -31.71
CA THR A 3 -25.22 15.43 -32.27
C THR A 3 -24.92 13.94 -32.40
N SER A 4 -24.48 13.55 -33.59
CA SER A 4 -23.97 12.25 -33.96
C SER A 4 -22.80 11.86 -33.04
N ALA A 5 -23.10 11.12 -31.97
CA ALA A 5 -22.07 10.40 -31.24
C ALA A 5 -21.46 9.38 -32.22
N GLY A 6 -20.25 9.69 -32.70
CA GLY A 6 -19.48 8.81 -33.58
C GLY A 6 -19.53 7.37 -33.08
N ALA A 7 -19.77 6.43 -34.00
CA ALA A 7 -19.97 5.03 -33.71
C ALA A 7 -18.87 4.49 -32.79
N ARG A 8 -19.11 4.49 -31.46
CA ARG A 8 -18.20 3.95 -30.47
C ARG A 8 -18.13 2.46 -30.71
N ARG A 9 -17.08 2.00 -31.39
CA ARG A 9 -16.79 0.57 -31.58
C ARG A 9 -16.66 -0.05 -30.18
N PRO A 10 -17.65 -0.82 -29.69
CA PRO A 10 -17.72 -1.23 -28.29
C PRO A 10 -16.59 -2.21 -27.92
N ASN A 11 -15.99 -2.87 -28.91
CA ASN A 11 -14.86 -3.78 -28.75
C ASN A 11 -13.49 -3.13 -29.02
N ALA A 12 -13.42 -1.84 -29.40
CA ALA A 12 -12.15 -1.16 -29.62
C ALA A 12 -11.16 -1.27 -28.44
N PRO A 13 -11.55 -1.06 -27.16
CA PRO A 13 -10.61 -1.19 -26.05
C PRO A 13 -10.13 -2.64 -25.84
N VAL A 14 -10.98 -3.63 -26.15
CA VAL A 14 -10.63 -5.06 -26.06
C VAL A 14 -9.57 -5.40 -27.10
N TRP A 15 -9.77 -5.00 -28.35
CA TRP A 15 -8.80 -5.22 -29.43
C TRP A 15 -7.49 -4.48 -29.20
N ALA A 16 -7.54 -3.26 -28.67
CA ALA A 16 -6.33 -2.51 -28.29
C ALA A 16 -5.51 -3.26 -27.22
N CYS A 17 -6.16 -3.85 -26.20
CA CYS A 17 -5.46 -4.63 -25.18
C CYS A 17 -4.89 -5.94 -25.73
N ILE A 18 -5.62 -6.65 -26.60
CA ILE A 18 -5.10 -7.85 -27.27
C ILE A 18 -3.87 -7.50 -28.11
N ALA A 19 -3.94 -6.42 -28.91
CA ALA A 19 -2.83 -5.95 -29.71
C ALA A 19 -1.61 -5.59 -28.84
N ALA A 20 -1.82 -4.85 -27.74
CA ALA A 20 -0.74 -4.54 -26.79
C ALA A 20 -0.11 -5.81 -26.20
N GLY A 21 -0.91 -6.81 -25.82
CA GLY A 21 -0.41 -8.09 -25.33
C GLY A 21 0.42 -8.85 -26.37
N LEU A 22 -0.05 -8.89 -27.62
CA LEU A 22 0.68 -9.52 -28.74
C LEU A 22 1.98 -8.78 -29.07
N ILE A 23 1.97 -7.45 -29.05
CA ILE A 23 3.18 -6.62 -29.20
C ILE A 23 4.18 -6.94 -28.08
N GLY A 24 3.72 -7.09 -26.84
CA GLY A 24 4.57 -7.52 -25.72
C GLY A 24 5.23 -8.87 -25.95
N TYR A 25 4.54 -9.82 -26.58
CA TYR A 25 5.07 -11.15 -26.91
C TYR A 25 6.00 -11.18 -28.11
N LEU A 26 5.82 -10.29 -29.09
CA LEU A 26 6.49 -10.35 -30.40
C LEU A 26 7.62 -9.33 -30.57
N ALA A 27 7.45 -8.13 -30.03
CA ALA A 27 8.30 -6.98 -30.36
C ALA A 27 9.14 -6.47 -29.18
N LEU A 28 8.96 -7.03 -27.99
CA LEU A 28 9.66 -6.60 -26.78
C LEU A 28 10.47 -7.76 -26.17
N PRO A 29 11.60 -7.45 -25.50
CA PRO A 29 12.40 -8.44 -24.81
C PRO A 29 11.59 -9.03 -23.65
N TRP A 30 11.51 -10.36 -23.60
CA TRP A 30 10.67 -11.06 -22.63
C TRP A 30 11.26 -11.05 -21.22
N TYR A 31 12.58 -11.25 -21.12
CA TYR A 31 13.31 -11.23 -19.86
C TYR A 31 14.06 -9.92 -19.65
N ALA A 32 14.25 -9.56 -18.38
CA ALA A 32 15.12 -8.47 -17.99
C ALA A 32 16.57 -8.93 -18.09
N ILE A 33 17.33 -8.28 -18.96
CA ILE A 33 18.77 -8.46 -19.08
C ILE A 33 19.43 -7.66 -17.94
N GLN A 34 20.34 -8.28 -17.21
CA GLN A 34 21.07 -7.61 -16.13
C GLN A 34 21.95 -6.50 -16.72
N ASP A 35 22.05 -5.38 -15.99
CA ASP A 35 22.95 -4.25 -16.30
C ASP A 35 22.71 -3.49 -17.63
N THR A 36 21.54 -3.65 -18.27
CA THR A 36 21.18 -2.90 -19.49
C THR A 36 19.78 -2.31 -19.41
N VAL A 37 19.54 -1.25 -20.18
CA VAL A 37 18.19 -0.66 -20.27
C VAL A 37 17.38 -1.41 -21.33
N TRP A 38 16.10 -1.66 -21.05
CA TRP A 38 15.25 -2.53 -21.88
C TRP A 38 15.21 -2.19 -23.38
N TYR A 39 15.39 -0.93 -23.77
CA TYR A 39 15.38 -0.53 -25.18
C TYR A 39 16.65 -0.92 -25.94
N GLU A 40 17.77 -1.11 -25.24
CA GLU A 40 19.03 -1.56 -25.83
C GLU A 40 18.96 -3.05 -26.24
N ALA A 41 18.04 -3.79 -25.61
CA ALA A 41 17.76 -5.19 -25.94
C ALA A 41 16.83 -5.37 -27.15
N ILE A 42 16.22 -4.29 -27.69
CA ILE A 42 15.28 -4.37 -28.83
C ILE A 42 15.87 -5.06 -30.07
N PRO A 43 17.14 -4.79 -30.48
CA PRO A 43 17.73 -5.47 -31.63
C PRO A 43 17.86 -6.99 -31.45
N GLN A 44 17.88 -7.48 -30.21
CA GLN A 44 18.07 -8.89 -29.86
C GLN A 44 16.73 -9.67 -29.77
N VAL A 45 15.60 -8.98 -29.92
CA VAL A 45 14.23 -9.53 -29.77
C VAL A 45 13.92 -10.68 -30.74
N PHE A 46 14.53 -10.66 -31.93
CA PHE A 46 14.38 -11.71 -32.95
C PHE A 46 15.56 -12.68 -32.99
N GLY A 47 16.55 -12.51 -32.11
CA GLY A 47 17.71 -13.38 -32.00
C GLY A 47 17.45 -14.61 -31.13
N GLU A 48 18.52 -15.36 -30.90
CA GLU A 48 18.55 -16.48 -29.95
C GLU A 48 19.21 -16.05 -28.64
N GLY A 49 18.75 -16.57 -27.50
CA GLY A 49 19.25 -16.21 -26.17
C GLY A 49 18.26 -15.39 -25.32
N GLU A 50 18.75 -14.80 -24.24
CA GLU A 50 17.93 -14.19 -23.16
C GLU A 50 17.15 -12.94 -23.58
N GLY A 51 17.65 -12.18 -24.56
CA GLY A 51 17.01 -10.97 -25.08
C GLY A 51 15.84 -11.23 -26.05
N ALA A 52 15.57 -12.49 -26.39
CA ALA A 52 14.55 -12.84 -27.37
C ALA A 52 13.12 -12.57 -26.86
N ASN A 53 12.19 -12.42 -27.81
CA ASN A 53 10.77 -12.17 -27.53
C ASN A 53 10.06 -13.37 -26.88
N GLY A 54 8.86 -13.15 -26.34
CA GLY A 54 8.14 -14.21 -25.62
C GLY A 54 7.80 -15.43 -26.48
N VAL A 55 7.56 -15.24 -27.78
CA VAL A 55 7.22 -16.33 -28.71
C VAL A 55 8.42 -17.23 -28.99
N THR A 56 9.56 -16.63 -29.36
CA THR A 56 10.83 -17.34 -29.62
C THR A 56 11.32 -18.06 -28.37
N GLN A 57 11.23 -17.42 -27.20
CA GLN A 57 11.51 -18.04 -25.91
C GLN A 57 10.64 -19.29 -25.68
N SER A 58 9.34 -19.21 -26.00
CA SER A 58 8.40 -20.29 -25.75
C SER A 58 8.52 -21.47 -26.74
N LEU A 59 8.71 -21.19 -28.03
CA LEU A 59 8.64 -22.18 -29.10
C LEU A 59 10.02 -22.70 -29.54
N LEU A 60 11.05 -21.86 -29.50
CA LEU A 60 12.40 -22.21 -29.98
C LEU A 60 13.36 -22.56 -28.84
N GLN A 61 13.17 -21.96 -27.64
CA GLN A 61 14.07 -22.15 -26.50
C GLN A 61 13.49 -23.06 -25.39
N ASN A 62 12.52 -23.91 -25.72
CA ASN A 62 11.90 -24.89 -24.81
C ASN A 62 11.27 -24.34 -23.52
N ARG A 63 10.90 -23.05 -23.46
CA ARG A 63 10.21 -22.45 -22.30
C ARG A 63 8.69 -22.53 -22.45
N SER A 64 8.16 -23.75 -22.50
CA SER A 64 6.75 -24.04 -22.82
C SER A 64 5.73 -23.40 -21.88
N TRP A 65 6.10 -23.07 -20.63
CA TRP A 65 5.22 -22.42 -19.66
C TRP A 65 4.76 -21.02 -20.09
N LEU A 66 5.50 -20.33 -20.96
CA LEU A 66 5.12 -19.02 -21.49
C LEU A 66 3.94 -19.10 -22.46
N ILE A 67 3.64 -20.28 -23.00
CA ILE A 67 2.51 -20.51 -23.92
C ILE A 67 1.18 -20.23 -23.23
N VAL A 68 1.09 -20.37 -21.90
CA VAL A 68 -0.15 -20.13 -21.15
C VAL A 68 -0.67 -18.70 -21.34
N GLY A 69 0.22 -17.71 -21.44
CA GLY A 69 -0.20 -16.33 -21.70
C GLY A 69 -0.61 -16.09 -23.16
N LEU A 70 0.06 -16.72 -24.13
CA LEU A 70 -0.38 -16.70 -25.55
C LEU A 70 -1.75 -17.37 -25.72
N PHE A 71 -1.96 -18.52 -25.07
CA PHE A 71 -3.23 -19.20 -25.03
C PHE A 71 -4.32 -18.32 -24.41
N GLY A 72 -4.03 -17.64 -23.30
CA GLY A 72 -4.93 -16.65 -22.69
C GLY A 72 -5.31 -15.51 -23.65
N LEU A 73 -4.33 -14.95 -24.39
CA LEU A 73 -4.58 -13.93 -25.42
C LEU A 73 -5.41 -14.46 -26.58
N ALA A 74 -5.18 -15.71 -27.02
CA ALA A 74 -5.96 -16.35 -28.09
C ALA A 74 -7.43 -16.56 -27.66
N VAL A 75 -7.67 -17.01 -26.43
CA VAL A 75 -9.03 -17.12 -25.86
C VAL A 75 -9.71 -15.75 -25.79
N CYS A 76 -8.97 -14.71 -25.40
CA CYS A 76 -9.48 -13.34 -25.41
C CYS A 76 -9.78 -12.82 -26.82
N ALA A 77 -8.98 -13.18 -27.82
CA ALA A 77 -9.21 -12.84 -29.23
C ALA A 77 -10.50 -13.50 -29.76
N LEU A 78 -10.73 -14.78 -29.44
CA LEU A 78 -12.00 -15.45 -29.72
C LEU A 78 -13.18 -14.74 -29.05
N GLY A 79 -13.01 -14.29 -27.79
CA GLY A 79 -13.99 -13.44 -27.11
C GLY A 79 -14.23 -12.08 -27.79
N GLY A 80 -13.19 -11.48 -28.36
CA GLY A 80 -13.24 -10.20 -29.09
C GLY A 80 -14.06 -10.26 -30.39
N LEU A 81 -14.17 -11.44 -31.00
CA LEU A 81 -14.99 -11.70 -32.20
C LEU A 81 -16.49 -11.82 -31.87
N LEU A 82 -16.85 -12.11 -30.62
CA LEU A 82 -18.24 -12.21 -30.19
C LEU A 82 -18.89 -10.82 -30.03
N ARG A 83 -20.23 -10.81 -30.12
CA ARG A 83 -21.04 -9.62 -29.82
C ARG A 83 -20.90 -9.24 -28.34
N PRO A 84 -20.93 -7.93 -28.01
CA PRO A 84 -20.90 -7.47 -26.62
C PRO A 84 -21.99 -8.10 -25.77
N GLY A 85 -21.60 -8.84 -24.74
CA GLY A 85 -22.52 -9.55 -23.85
C GLY A 85 -21.82 -10.47 -22.86
N ARG A 86 -22.60 -11.26 -22.12
CA ARG A 86 -22.07 -12.17 -21.09
C ARG A 86 -21.17 -13.27 -21.65
N ALA A 87 -21.45 -13.77 -22.86
CA ALA A 87 -20.63 -14.79 -23.51
C ALA A 87 -19.21 -14.27 -23.83
N GLN A 88 -19.10 -13.06 -24.39
CA GLN A 88 -17.83 -12.36 -24.55
C GLN A 88 -17.15 -12.15 -23.19
N GLY A 89 -17.91 -11.71 -22.18
CA GLY A 89 -17.38 -11.47 -20.84
C GLY A 89 -16.74 -12.70 -20.20
N ARG A 90 -17.36 -13.88 -20.34
CA ARG A 90 -16.80 -15.16 -19.84
C ARG A 90 -15.47 -15.49 -20.50
N LEU A 91 -15.38 -15.39 -21.83
CA LEU A 91 -14.14 -15.71 -22.55
C LEU A 91 -13.01 -14.72 -22.22
N LEU A 92 -13.32 -13.42 -22.15
CA LEU A 92 -12.33 -12.40 -21.76
C LEU A 92 -11.84 -12.60 -20.32
N PHE A 93 -12.75 -12.93 -19.40
CA PHE A 93 -12.38 -13.19 -18.01
C PHE A 93 -11.53 -14.46 -17.88
N VAL A 94 -11.97 -15.57 -18.45
CA VAL A 94 -11.25 -16.85 -18.37
C VAL A 94 -9.90 -16.76 -19.07
N GLY A 95 -9.86 -16.24 -20.30
CA GLY A 95 -8.61 -16.09 -21.06
C GLY A 95 -7.63 -15.14 -20.36
N GLY A 96 -8.11 -13.97 -19.92
CA GLY A 96 -7.30 -12.99 -19.21
C GLY A 96 -6.79 -13.51 -17.87
N ALA A 97 -7.64 -14.15 -17.06
CA ALA A 97 -7.28 -14.68 -15.76
C ALA A 97 -6.32 -15.87 -15.85
N VAL A 98 -6.60 -16.85 -16.72
CA VAL A 98 -5.72 -18.01 -16.93
C VAL A 98 -4.35 -17.56 -17.45
N GLY A 99 -4.32 -16.64 -18.42
CA GLY A 99 -3.07 -16.10 -18.94
C GLY A 99 -2.29 -15.32 -17.88
N ALA A 100 -2.93 -14.38 -17.17
CA ALA A 100 -2.26 -13.56 -16.16
C ALA A 100 -1.76 -14.40 -14.96
N VAL A 101 -2.60 -15.29 -14.43
CA VAL A 101 -2.25 -16.16 -13.31
C VAL A 101 -1.18 -17.16 -13.72
N GLY A 102 -1.26 -17.76 -14.92
CA GLY A 102 -0.24 -18.68 -15.41
C GLY A 102 1.13 -18.03 -15.58
N LEU A 103 1.18 -16.81 -16.13
CA LEU A 103 2.43 -16.05 -16.24
C LEU A 103 2.95 -15.60 -14.88
N ALA A 104 2.08 -15.17 -13.97
CA ALA A 104 2.48 -14.82 -12.61
C ALA A 104 3.07 -16.04 -11.88
N LEU A 105 2.38 -17.19 -11.94
CA LEU A 105 2.85 -18.44 -11.33
C LEU A 105 4.19 -18.87 -11.92
N SER A 106 4.37 -18.86 -13.25
CA SER A 106 5.67 -19.20 -13.83
C SER A 106 6.78 -18.24 -13.39
N GLY A 107 6.51 -16.93 -13.31
CA GLY A 107 7.46 -15.94 -12.80
C GLY A 107 7.83 -16.10 -11.32
N PHE A 108 6.92 -16.62 -10.48
CA PHE A 108 7.21 -16.86 -9.06
C PHE A 108 7.79 -18.24 -8.77
N LEU A 109 7.39 -19.26 -9.53
CA LEU A 109 7.81 -20.65 -9.31
C LEU A 109 9.18 -20.95 -9.92
N ILE A 110 9.54 -20.28 -11.03
CA ILE A 110 10.79 -20.50 -11.76
C ILE A 110 11.68 -19.27 -11.58
N GLY A 111 12.84 -19.46 -10.96
CA GLY A 111 13.84 -18.43 -10.74
C GLY A 111 15.13 -18.66 -11.54
N ALA A 112 16.11 -17.78 -11.30
CA ALA A 112 17.38 -17.77 -12.02
C ALA A 112 18.26 -19.00 -11.72
N ARG A 113 17.99 -19.72 -10.63
CA ARG A 113 18.70 -20.94 -10.21
C ARG A 113 17.84 -22.21 -10.29
N GLY A 114 16.72 -22.16 -11.01
CA GLY A 114 15.73 -23.25 -11.06
C GLY A 114 14.51 -22.97 -10.20
N TRP A 115 13.89 -24.01 -9.62
CA TRP A 115 12.66 -23.86 -8.83
C TRP A 115 12.86 -22.96 -7.61
N SER A 116 11.96 -21.99 -7.42
CA SER A 116 11.96 -21.11 -6.25
C SER A 116 11.70 -21.85 -4.94
N PHE A 117 11.06 -23.02 -5.01
CA PHE A 117 10.73 -23.86 -3.87
C PHE A 117 11.45 -25.21 -4.00
N ALA A 118 12.27 -25.57 -3.00
CA ALA A 118 13.00 -26.83 -3.00
C ALA A 118 12.10 -28.07 -3.14
N ALA A 119 10.86 -28.01 -2.63
CA ALA A 119 9.89 -29.08 -2.78
C ALA A 119 9.54 -29.37 -4.25
N LEU A 120 9.49 -28.35 -5.12
CA LEU A 120 9.20 -28.55 -6.53
C LEU A 120 10.33 -29.31 -7.23
N ASN A 121 11.58 -29.07 -6.82
CA ASN A 121 12.71 -29.83 -7.34
C ASN A 121 12.63 -31.32 -6.98
N ALA A 122 12.11 -31.64 -5.80
CA ALA A 122 11.91 -33.02 -5.35
C ALA A 122 10.77 -33.75 -6.09
N TYR A 123 9.69 -33.04 -6.47
CA TYR A 123 8.53 -33.64 -7.13
C TYR A 123 8.59 -33.62 -8.66
N LEU A 124 9.16 -32.57 -9.25
CA LEU A 124 9.15 -32.33 -10.71
C LEU A 124 10.52 -32.53 -11.35
N GLY A 125 11.58 -32.74 -10.55
CA GLY A 125 12.96 -32.81 -11.02
C GLY A 125 13.57 -31.44 -11.35
N GLU A 126 14.85 -31.45 -11.75
CA GLU A 126 15.59 -30.23 -12.08
C GLU A 126 15.10 -29.60 -13.40
N LEU A 127 14.57 -28.37 -13.32
CA LEU A 127 14.84 -27.24 -14.22
C LEU A 127 15.95 -27.39 -15.29
N PRO A 128 15.73 -27.93 -16.52
CA PRO A 128 16.74 -27.82 -17.58
C PRO A 128 17.00 -26.38 -18.04
N VAL A 129 16.04 -25.46 -17.87
CA VAL A 129 16.15 -24.06 -18.31
C VAL A 129 15.67 -23.12 -17.21
N HIS A 130 16.51 -22.16 -16.82
CA HIS A 130 16.22 -21.20 -15.75
C HIS A 130 15.53 -19.94 -16.27
N GLN A 131 14.86 -19.20 -15.39
CA GLN A 131 14.10 -18.01 -15.73
C GLN A 131 14.66 -16.77 -15.02
N PHE A 132 14.94 -15.71 -15.78
CA PHE A 132 15.30 -14.41 -15.25
C PHE A 132 14.04 -13.56 -14.98
N GLY A 133 14.23 -12.38 -14.38
CA GLY A 133 13.13 -11.46 -14.10
C GLY A 133 12.33 -11.15 -15.36
N ILE A 134 11.02 -10.98 -15.23
CA ILE A 134 10.14 -10.61 -16.35
C ILE A 134 10.53 -9.21 -16.84
N GLY A 135 10.84 -9.08 -18.13
CA GLY A 135 11.21 -7.83 -18.78
C GLY A 135 10.01 -7.03 -19.30
N ALA A 136 10.29 -6.06 -20.17
CA ALA A 136 9.28 -5.16 -20.72
C ALA A 136 8.15 -5.92 -21.44
N GLY A 137 8.49 -6.92 -22.25
CA GLY A 137 7.50 -7.70 -23.01
C GLY A 137 6.52 -8.46 -22.12
N GLY A 138 7.02 -9.18 -21.11
CA GLY A 138 6.15 -9.89 -20.17
C GLY A 138 5.34 -8.95 -19.28
N SER A 139 5.87 -7.78 -18.91
CA SER A 139 5.11 -6.78 -18.13
C SER A 139 3.91 -6.23 -18.92
N VAL A 140 4.09 -5.92 -20.21
CA VAL A 140 3.04 -5.46 -21.10
C VAL A 140 2.01 -6.57 -21.33
N ALA A 141 2.46 -7.81 -21.55
CA ALA A 141 1.58 -8.95 -21.73
C ALA A 141 0.72 -9.24 -20.50
N VAL A 142 1.32 -9.26 -19.30
CA VAL A 142 0.59 -9.47 -18.04
C VAL A 142 -0.40 -8.34 -17.78
N ALA A 143 0.01 -7.07 -17.98
CA ALA A 143 -0.89 -5.92 -17.85
C ALA A 143 -2.09 -6.02 -18.81
N ALA A 144 -1.86 -6.37 -20.08
CA ALA A 144 -2.91 -6.57 -21.06
C ALA A 144 -3.88 -7.70 -20.66
N LEU A 145 -3.38 -8.83 -20.17
CA LEU A 145 -4.18 -9.95 -19.70
C LEU A 145 -5.04 -9.59 -18.48
N ILE A 146 -4.49 -8.83 -17.52
CA ILE A 146 -5.23 -8.32 -16.36
C ILE A 146 -6.35 -7.38 -16.80
N LEU A 147 -6.06 -6.45 -17.74
CA LEU A 147 -7.07 -5.55 -18.29
C LEU A 147 -8.17 -6.30 -19.03
N LEU A 148 -7.83 -7.32 -19.81
CA LEU A 148 -8.80 -8.17 -20.50
C LEU A 148 -9.67 -8.95 -19.50
N ALA A 149 -9.09 -9.46 -18.41
CA ALA A 149 -9.86 -10.09 -17.33
C ALA A 149 -10.84 -9.10 -16.68
N ALA A 150 -10.39 -7.87 -16.42
CA ALA A 150 -11.22 -6.81 -15.86
C ALA A 150 -12.35 -6.39 -16.82
N PHE A 151 -12.09 -6.30 -18.12
CA PHE A 151 -13.12 -6.07 -19.13
C PHE A 151 -14.13 -7.23 -19.18
N GLY A 152 -13.67 -8.47 -19.02
CA GLY A 152 -14.52 -9.64 -18.90
C GLY A 152 -15.51 -9.51 -17.73
N LEU A 153 -15.01 -9.15 -16.54
CA LEU A 153 -15.82 -8.88 -15.34
C LEU A 153 -16.89 -7.80 -15.56
N ALA A 154 -16.53 -6.68 -16.19
CA ALA A 154 -17.49 -5.64 -16.53
C ALA A 154 -18.60 -6.20 -17.44
N ARG A 155 -18.25 -6.96 -18.48
CA ARG A 155 -19.21 -7.58 -19.41
C ARG A 155 -20.09 -8.67 -18.77
N LEU A 156 -19.69 -9.23 -17.63
CA LEU A 156 -20.51 -10.17 -16.84
C LEU A 156 -21.58 -9.46 -15.99
N GLY A 157 -21.49 -8.13 -15.83
CA GLY A 157 -22.44 -7.31 -15.07
C GLY A 157 -21.87 -6.75 -13.76
N PHE A 158 -20.60 -7.04 -13.43
CA PHE A 158 -19.92 -6.39 -12.31
C PHE A 158 -19.61 -4.92 -12.64
N PHE A 159 -19.39 -4.10 -11.61
CA PHE A 159 -19.06 -2.66 -11.75
C PHE A 159 -20.02 -1.87 -12.66
N LYS A 160 -21.32 -2.23 -12.65
CA LYS A 160 -22.37 -1.63 -13.52
C LYS A 160 -22.06 -1.74 -15.03
N GLY A 161 -21.17 -2.65 -15.44
CA GLY A 161 -20.77 -2.82 -16.83
C GLY A 161 -19.73 -1.82 -17.34
N ASP A 162 -19.16 -0.99 -16.46
CA ASP A 162 -18.17 0.01 -16.84
C ASP A 162 -16.77 -0.62 -16.95
N LEU A 163 -16.20 -0.55 -18.16
CA LEU A 163 -14.88 -1.11 -18.48
C LEU A 163 -13.75 -0.36 -17.75
N PHE A 164 -13.86 0.97 -17.62
CA PHE A 164 -12.84 1.79 -16.99
C PHE A 164 -12.83 1.54 -15.48
N VAL A 165 -13.99 1.58 -14.82
CA VAL A 165 -14.08 1.34 -13.38
C VAL A 165 -13.58 -0.07 -13.04
N SER A 166 -14.00 -1.09 -13.80
CA SER A 166 -13.52 -2.46 -13.59
C SER A 166 -12.01 -2.57 -13.76
N ALA A 167 -11.44 -1.98 -14.81
CA ALA A 167 -9.99 -1.97 -15.06
C ALA A 167 -9.22 -1.24 -13.96
N SER A 168 -9.70 -0.09 -13.48
CA SER A 168 -9.07 0.64 -12.38
C SER A 168 -9.09 -0.16 -11.08
N VAL A 169 -10.23 -0.75 -10.71
CA VAL A 169 -10.35 -1.51 -9.46
C VAL A 169 -9.47 -2.76 -9.48
N ILE A 170 -9.56 -3.57 -10.55
CA ILE A 170 -8.76 -4.78 -10.69
C ILE A 170 -7.26 -4.45 -10.81
N GLY A 171 -6.90 -3.44 -11.60
CA GLY A 171 -5.51 -2.99 -11.75
C GLY A 171 -4.91 -2.53 -10.43
N CYS A 172 -5.61 -1.66 -9.67
CA CYS A 172 -5.17 -1.23 -8.35
C CYS A 172 -5.08 -2.41 -7.38
N GLY A 173 -6.03 -3.35 -7.42
CA GLY A 173 -6.02 -4.55 -6.60
C GLY A 173 -4.80 -5.44 -6.86
N VAL A 174 -4.44 -5.66 -8.13
CA VAL A 174 -3.25 -6.44 -8.50
C VAL A 174 -1.96 -5.72 -8.09
N LEU A 175 -1.87 -4.41 -8.30
CA LEU A 175 -0.71 -3.62 -7.86
C LEU A 175 -0.55 -3.67 -6.34
N MET A 176 -1.64 -3.51 -5.59
CA MET A 176 -1.64 -3.65 -4.13
C MET A 176 -1.20 -5.06 -3.69
N ALA A 177 -1.68 -6.10 -4.37
CA ALA A 177 -1.26 -7.47 -4.10
C ALA A 177 0.23 -7.69 -4.36
N LEU A 178 0.76 -7.17 -5.48
CA LEU A 178 2.15 -7.37 -5.90
C LEU A 178 3.14 -6.55 -5.07
N PHE A 179 2.85 -5.28 -4.80
CA PHE A 179 3.79 -4.35 -4.17
C PHE A 179 3.61 -4.22 -2.65
N ILE A 180 2.46 -4.60 -2.10
CA ILE A 180 2.20 -4.51 -0.66
C ILE A 180 1.98 -5.91 -0.08
N ALA A 181 0.97 -6.64 -0.56
CA ALA A 181 0.61 -7.91 0.08
C ALA A 181 1.72 -8.98 -0.06
N TYR A 182 2.37 -9.08 -1.22
CA TYR A 182 3.41 -10.08 -1.47
C TYR A 182 4.68 -9.84 -0.63
N PRO A 183 5.32 -8.64 -0.62
CA PRO A 183 6.48 -8.38 0.22
C PRO A 183 6.19 -8.55 1.70
N VAL A 184 5.02 -8.10 2.16
CA VAL A 184 4.57 -8.29 3.54
C VAL A 184 4.43 -9.78 3.86
N SER A 185 3.74 -10.55 3.03
CA SER A 185 3.59 -12.00 3.21
C SER A 185 4.93 -12.72 3.22
N LYS A 186 5.86 -12.32 2.34
CA LYS A 186 7.23 -12.88 2.30
C LYS A 186 8.00 -12.55 3.58
N ALA A 187 7.93 -11.30 4.06
CA ALA A 187 8.54 -10.90 5.33
C ALA A 187 7.96 -11.68 6.51
N LEU A 188 6.64 -11.87 6.55
CA LEU A 188 5.96 -12.67 7.57
C LEU A 188 6.32 -14.16 7.49
N SER A 189 6.52 -14.73 6.29
CA SER A 189 6.93 -16.13 6.13
C SER A 189 8.29 -16.40 6.77
N GLY A 190 9.20 -15.41 6.81
CA GLY A 190 10.48 -15.52 7.49
C GLY A 190 10.35 -15.77 9.00
N ALA A 191 9.25 -15.33 9.63
CA ALA A 191 8.99 -15.59 11.05
C ALA A 191 8.76 -17.08 11.34
N LEU A 192 8.30 -17.86 10.35
CA LEU A 192 8.00 -19.29 10.45
C LEU A 192 9.20 -20.19 10.07
N LEU A 193 10.29 -19.59 9.58
CA LEU A 193 11.50 -20.29 9.20
C LEU A 193 12.52 -20.32 10.34
N ASP A 194 13.09 -21.50 10.56
CA ASP A 194 14.20 -21.73 11.48
C ASP A 194 15.55 -21.31 10.86
N GLU A 195 16.64 -21.29 11.64
CA GLU A 195 18.00 -20.95 11.16
C GLU A 195 18.47 -21.90 10.03
N SER A 196 17.92 -23.12 10.01
CA SER A 196 18.15 -24.13 8.97
C SER A 196 17.26 -23.97 7.73
N GLY A 197 16.43 -22.92 7.65
CA GLY A 197 15.52 -22.68 6.52
C GLY A 197 14.32 -23.62 6.46
N ARG A 198 14.06 -24.39 7.52
CA ARG A 198 12.92 -25.30 7.63
C ARG A 198 11.72 -24.60 8.29
N TRP A 199 10.52 -25.02 7.91
CA TRP A 199 9.29 -24.55 8.56
C TRP A 199 9.23 -25.09 9.99
N SER A 200 9.22 -24.20 10.98
CA SER A 200 9.13 -24.54 12.40
C SER A 200 8.14 -23.63 13.11
N PHE A 201 6.96 -24.19 13.38
CA PHE A 201 5.95 -23.50 14.18
C PHE A 201 6.40 -23.29 15.64
N ILE A 202 7.28 -24.17 16.14
CA ILE A 202 7.85 -24.07 17.49
C ILE A 202 8.80 -22.86 17.58
N ALA A 203 9.65 -22.66 16.57
CA ALA A 203 10.55 -21.49 16.52
C ALA A 203 9.75 -20.18 16.48
N PHE A 204 8.66 -20.15 15.71
CA PHE A 204 7.74 -19.02 15.69
C PHE A 204 7.13 -18.73 17.06
N LEU A 205 6.62 -19.76 17.75
CA LEU A 205 6.00 -19.60 19.06
C LEU A 205 7.03 -19.16 20.13
N ALA A 206 8.26 -19.69 20.07
CA ALA A 206 9.35 -19.29 20.94
C ALA A 206 9.74 -17.81 20.73
N ARG A 207 9.82 -17.35 19.47
CA ARG A 207 10.11 -15.94 19.14
C ARG A 207 9.04 -15.00 19.69
N ILE A 208 7.76 -15.35 19.51
CA ILE A 208 6.64 -14.56 20.02
C ILE A 208 6.60 -14.58 21.54
N GLY A 209 6.75 -15.75 22.16
CA GLY A 209 6.64 -15.95 23.60
C GLY A 209 7.85 -15.52 24.42
N THR A 210 8.83 -14.82 23.83
CA THR A 210 10.02 -14.38 24.56
C THR A 210 9.68 -13.38 25.67
N GLU A 211 10.37 -13.50 26.80
CA GLU A 211 10.28 -12.56 27.92
C GLU A 211 10.63 -11.12 27.52
N ARG A 212 11.45 -10.92 26.48
CA ARG A 212 11.74 -9.59 25.93
C ARG A 212 10.49 -8.90 25.35
N VAL A 213 9.55 -9.67 24.81
CA VAL A 213 8.32 -9.13 24.21
C VAL A 213 7.25 -8.93 25.28
N TRP A 214 7.00 -9.94 26.12
CA TRP A 214 5.86 -9.98 27.05
C TRP A 214 6.20 -9.81 28.53
N GLY A 215 7.49 -9.80 28.88
CA GLY A 215 7.94 -9.79 30.26
C GLY A 215 7.43 -8.59 31.06
N LEU A 216 7.03 -8.84 32.30
CA LEU A 216 6.51 -7.83 33.22
C LEU A 216 7.53 -7.42 34.28
N GLY A 217 8.83 -7.55 33.96
CA GLY A 217 9.92 -7.29 34.91
C GLY A 217 9.89 -5.89 35.53
N CYS A 218 9.25 -4.91 34.87
CA CYS A 218 9.00 -3.58 35.44
C CYS A 218 8.19 -3.57 36.74
N LEU A 219 7.34 -4.57 36.97
CA LEU A 219 6.55 -4.69 38.20
C LEU A 219 7.36 -5.33 39.34
N SER A 220 8.39 -6.10 39.01
CA SER A 220 9.23 -6.83 39.97
C SER A 220 10.60 -6.19 40.20
N GLY A 221 10.79 -4.92 39.82
CA GLY A 221 12.01 -4.14 40.08
C GLY A 221 13.02 -4.04 38.92
N ALA A 222 12.73 -4.60 37.75
CA ALA A 222 13.55 -4.36 36.55
C ALA A 222 13.23 -2.98 35.93
N VAL A 223 14.20 -2.42 35.19
CA VAL A 223 14.12 -1.05 34.67
C VAL A 223 13.06 -0.88 33.55
N ARG A 224 12.63 -1.96 32.88
CA ARG A 224 11.75 -1.89 31.69
C ARG A 224 10.78 -3.07 31.60
N CYS A 225 9.55 -2.81 31.13
CA CYS A 225 8.62 -3.85 30.70
C CYS A 225 9.03 -4.40 29.32
N GLY A 226 8.44 -5.52 28.92
CA GLY A 226 8.54 -6.08 27.57
C GLY A 226 8.08 -5.08 26.50
N VAL A 227 8.61 -5.25 25.29
CA VAL A 227 8.37 -4.33 24.17
C VAL A 227 6.89 -4.18 23.86
N ALA A 228 6.10 -5.26 23.94
CA ALA A 228 4.67 -5.22 23.66
C ALA A 228 3.92 -4.25 24.58
N TRP A 229 4.22 -4.28 25.89
CA TRP A 229 3.58 -3.40 26.87
C TRP A 229 3.99 -1.95 26.70
N ASN A 230 5.28 -1.69 26.47
CA ASN A 230 5.76 -0.33 26.21
C ASN A 230 5.11 0.27 24.96
N THR A 231 5.00 -0.51 23.89
CA THR A 231 4.35 -0.09 22.65
C THR A 231 2.86 0.11 22.83
N LEU A 232 2.17 -0.74 23.59
CA LEU A 232 0.73 -0.58 23.87
C LEU A 232 0.45 0.69 24.66
N VAL A 233 1.21 0.94 25.74
CA VAL A 233 1.07 2.17 26.55
C VAL A 233 1.37 3.39 25.69
N LEU A 234 2.47 3.37 24.92
CA LEU A 234 2.82 4.45 24.02
C LEU A 234 1.71 4.69 22.97
N ALA A 235 1.18 3.64 22.34
CA ALA A 235 0.12 3.75 21.35
C ALA A 235 -1.16 4.35 21.94
N LEU A 236 -1.55 3.97 23.15
CA LEU A 236 -2.71 4.53 23.85
C LEU A 236 -2.50 6.01 24.20
N LEU A 237 -1.33 6.36 24.75
CA LEU A 237 -1.00 7.75 25.08
C LEU A 237 -0.92 8.63 23.83
N THR A 238 -0.31 8.14 22.77
CA THR A 238 -0.24 8.84 21.49
C THR A 238 -1.63 9.00 20.89
N ALA A 239 -2.43 7.93 20.78
CA ALA A 239 -3.77 8.00 20.20
C ALA A 239 -4.70 8.94 20.97
N THR A 240 -4.71 8.85 22.30
CA THR A 240 -5.51 9.76 23.15
C THR A 240 -5.00 11.19 23.05
N GLY A 241 -3.69 11.41 23.13
CA GLY A 241 -3.09 12.74 23.06
C GLY A 241 -3.26 13.42 21.70
N THR A 242 -3.07 12.71 20.58
CA THR A 242 -3.26 13.30 19.24
C THR A 242 -4.71 13.53 18.91
N THR A 243 -5.61 12.65 19.37
CA THR A 243 -7.05 12.89 19.22
C THR A 243 -7.45 14.12 20.01
N PHE A 244 -7.05 14.21 21.28
CA PHE A 244 -7.34 15.37 22.13
C PHE A 244 -6.81 16.68 21.52
N LEU A 245 -5.52 16.73 21.16
CA LEU A 245 -4.90 17.91 20.55
C LEU A 245 -5.52 18.24 19.18
N GLY A 246 -5.75 17.23 18.35
CA GLY A 246 -6.36 17.38 17.03
C GLY A 246 -7.79 17.92 17.10
N THR A 247 -8.60 17.41 18.02
CA THR A 247 -9.96 17.91 18.29
C THR A 247 -9.92 19.35 18.80
N LEU A 248 -9.03 19.68 19.74
CA LEU A 248 -8.89 21.06 20.22
C LEU A 248 -8.51 22.03 19.10
N MET A 249 -7.54 21.64 18.26
CA MET A 249 -7.13 22.44 17.10
C MET A 249 -8.26 22.58 16.08
N ALA A 250 -9.05 21.52 15.84
CA ALA A 250 -10.19 21.54 14.92
C ALA A 250 -11.30 22.47 15.42
N LEU A 251 -11.64 22.40 16.71
CA LEU A 251 -12.60 23.29 17.35
C LEU A 251 -12.12 24.74 17.31
N MET A 252 -10.84 24.99 17.57
CA MET A 252 -10.27 26.33 17.49
C MET A 252 -10.26 26.88 16.05
N ALA A 253 -10.01 26.02 15.05
CA ALA A 253 -10.05 26.39 13.64
C ALA A 253 -11.47 26.72 13.14
N GLU A 254 -12.48 25.97 13.57
CA GLU A 254 -13.85 26.08 13.01
C GLU A 254 -14.80 26.92 13.88
N ARG A 255 -14.59 26.95 15.20
CA ARG A 255 -15.43 27.70 16.17
C ARG A 255 -14.70 28.88 16.82
N GLY A 256 -13.37 28.94 16.70
CA GLY A 256 -12.56 30.04 17.24
C GLY A 256 -12.63 31.31 16.39
N SER A 257 -12.01 32.39 16.88
CA SER A 257 -11.99 33.68 16.18
C SER A 257 -11.24 33.61 14.85
N LYS A 258 -11.74 34.31 13.82
CA LYS A 258 -11.17 34.35 12.45
C LYS A 258 -9.66 34.68 12.40
N ARG A 259 -9.14 35.44 13.36
CA ARG A 259 -7.71 35.83 13.43
C ARG A 259 -6.76 34.63 13.56
N TRP A 260 -7.18 33.57 14.25
CA TRP A 260 -6.32 32.41 14.53
C TRP A 260 -6.49 31.26 13.51
N GLN A 261 -7.54 31.29 12.69
CA GLN A 261 -7.87 30.20 11.77
C GLN A 261 -6.81 29.98 10.69
N GLY A 262 -6.30 31.06 10.08
CA GLY A 262 -5.26 31.00 9.05
C GLY A 262 -3.93 30.45 9.56
N PRO A 263 -3.30 31.09 10.57
CA PRO A 263 -2.03 30.63 11.13
C PRO A 263 -2.11 29.21 11.68
N LEU A 264 -3.19 28.87 12.40
CA LEU A 264 -3.35 27.54 12.98
C LEU A 264 -3.45 26.46 11.89
N ARG A 265 -4.13 26.73 10.78
CA ARG A 265 -4.21 25.79 9.65
C ARG A 265 -2.85 25.53 9.02
N VAL A 266 -2.02 26.56 8.88
CA VAL A 266 -0.67 26.40 8.31
C VAL A 266 0.21 25.64 9.30
N LEU A 267 0.30 26.11 10.55
CA LEU A 267 1.12 25.51 11.60
C LEU A 267 0.74 24.05 11.87
N ALA A 268 -0.55 23.73 11.87
CA ALA A 268 -1.04 22.37 12.07
C ALA A 268 -0.59 21.40 10.97
N LEU A 269 -0.35 21.87 9.75
CA LEU A 269 -0.02 21.00 8.61
C LEU A 269 1.48 20.90 8.36
N LEU A 270 2.29 21.80 8.92
CA LEU A 270 3.75 21.78 8.78
C LEU A 270 4.38 20.41 9.08
N PRO A 271 4.00 19.68 10.16
CA PRO A 271 4.70 18.43 10.50
C PRO A 271 4.48 17.31 9.47
N ILE A 272 3.38 17.34 8.70
CA ILE A 272 3.11 16.34 7.65
C ILE A 272 4.04 16.54 6.45
N ILE A 273 4.39 17.79 6.15
CA ILE A 273 5.22 18.13 4.99
C ILE A 273 6.68 17.84 5.30
N THR A 274 7.10 18.03 6.56
CA THR A 274 8.47 17.78 6.98
C THR A 274 8.78 16.28 7.02
N PRO A 275 9.90 15.82 6.44
CA PRO A 275 10.33 14.43 6.58
C PRO A 275 10.44 14.03 8.06
N PRO A 276 10.00 12.82 8.45
CA PRO A 276 9.97 12.40 9.86
C PRO A 276 11.32 12.48 10.56
N PHE A 277 12.42 12.24 9.84
CA PHE A 277 13.77 12.32 10.41
C PHE A 277 14.14 13.76 10.80
N VAL A 278 13.67 14.77 10.05
CA VAL A 278 13.94 16.19 10.33
C VAL A 278 13.26 16.60 11.62
N VAL A 279 12.00 16.18 11.80
CA VAL A 279 11.25 16.40 13.04
C VAL A 279 11.96 15.77 14.23
N GLY A 280 12.39 14.50 14.10
CA GLY A 280 13.12 13.80 15.15
C GLY A 280 14.42 14.50 15.53
N LEU A 281 15.23 14.91 14.55
CA LEU A 281 16.47 15.64 14.80
C LEU A 281 16.21 17.01 15.45
N GLY A 282 15.22 17.76 14.97
CA GLY A 282 14.85 19.06 15.54
C GLY A 282 14.44 18.96 17.00
N LEU A 283 13.65 17.93 17.36
CA LEU A 283 13.27 17.67 18.75
C LEU A 283 14.46 17.24 19.61
N ILE A 284 15.40 16.46 19.07
CA ILE A 284 16.64 16.10 19.78
C ILE A 284 17.53 17.34 20.00
N LEU A 285 17.63 18.24 19.03
CA LEU A 285 18.38 19.50 19.18
C LEU A 285 17.71 20.45 20.19
N LEU A 286 16.40 20.34 20.39
CA LEU A 286 15.67 21.16 21.35
C LEU A 286 15.69 20.57 22.76
N PHE A 287 15.40 19.27 22.90
CA PHE A 287 15.15 18.58 24.18
C PHE A 287 16.13 17.46 24.51
N GLY A 288 17.07 17.13 23.63
CA GLY A 288 18.13 16.16 23.92
C GLY A 288 19.08 16.64 25.02
N ARG A 289 20.01 15.79 25.45
CA ARG A 289 20.94 16.11 26.57
C ARG A 289 21.68 17.44 26.37
N ALA A 290 22.18 17.68 25.16
CA ALA A 290 22.82 18.95 24.80
C ALA A 290 21.87 19.92 24.09
N GLY A 291 20.56 19.73 24.23
CA GLY A 291 19.54 20.53 23.56
C GLY A 291 19.32 21.88 24.25
N VAL A 292 18.85 22.85 23.46
CA VAL A 292 18.69 24.25 23.90
C VAL A 292 17.86 24.35 25.18
N VAL A 293 16.77 23.58 25.31
CA VAL A 293 15.90 23.64 26.49
C VAL A 293 16.61 23.13 27.74
N ASN A 294 17.32 22.01 27.65
CA ASN A 294 18.02 21.46 28.82
C ASN A 294 19.20 22.36 29.24
N GLN A 295 19.91 22.97 28.29
CA GLN A 295 20.96 23.95 28.61
C GLN A 295 20.39 25.18 29.31
N LEU A 296 19.24 25.70 28.85
CA LEU A 296 18.57 26.83 29.51
C LEU A 296 18.08 26.47 30.93
N LEU A 297 17.59 25.25 31.14
CA LEU A 297 17.19 24.77 32.46
C LEU A 297 18.38 24.66 33.41
N GLU A 298 19.53 24.25 32.91
CA GLU A 298 20.78 24.22 33.67
C GLU A 298 21.23 25.64 34.06
N THR A 299 21.30 26.56 33.10
CA THR A 299 21.83 27.91 33.34
C THR A 299 20.93 28.77 34.23
N HIS A 300 19.61 28.63 34.11
CA HIS A 300 18.66 29.48 34.85
C HIS A 300 18.11 28.84 36.12
N PHE A 301 18.03 27.51 36.17
CA PHE A 301 17.39 26.78 37.28
C PHE A 301 18.31 25.75 37.95
N GLY A 302 19.55 25.59 37.49
CA GLY A 302 20.50 24.63 38.05
C GLY A 302 20.10 23.16 37.84
N ILE A 303 19.19 22.87 36.91
CA ILE A 303 18.71 21.52 36.64
C ILE A 303 19.68 20.83 35.68
N GLU A 304 20.35 19.78 36.14
CA GLU A 304 21.35 19.08 35.33
C GLU A 304 20.72 18.38 34.10
N PRO A 305 21.28 18.52 32.89
CA PRO A 305 20.78 17.87 31.68
C PRO A 305 20.85 16.33 31.74
N THR A 306 19.68 15.70 31.87
CA THR A 306 19.56 14.24 31.82
C THR A 306 19.17 13.71 30.44
N ARG A 307 19.18 12.39 30.26
CA ARG A 307 18.76 11.71 29.02
C ARG A 307 17.26 11.44 28.96
N TRP A 308 16.44 12.21 29.68
CA TRP A 308 14.99 11.97 29.82
C TRP A 308 14.24 11.92 28.48
N PHE A 309 14.72 12.66 27.47
CA PHE A 309 14.14 12.67 26.13
C PHE A 309 14.45 11.41 25.32
N TYR A 310 15.52 10.66 25.64
CA TYR A 310 15.88 9.41 24.98
C TYR A 310 15.13 8.21 25.59
N GLY A 311 13.82 8.34 25.70
CA GLY A 311 12.93 7.37 26.32
C GLY A 311 11.48 7.58 25.90
N MET A 312 10.56 6.98 26.64
CA MET A 312 9.12 7.07 26.36
C MET A 312 8.62 8.53 26.20
N PRO A 313 9.03 9.51 27.03
CA PRO A 313 8.57 10.89 26.88
C PRO A 313 8.94 11.53 25.55
N GLY A 314 10.18 11.34 25.07
CA GLY A 314 10.60 11.94 23.79
C GLY A 314 9.95 11.27 22.59
N VAL A 315 9.77 9.94 22.63
CA VAL A 315 9.03 9.23 21.58
C VAL A 315 7.57 9.68 21.56
N LEU A 316 6.93 9.81 22.73
CA LEU A 316 5.56 10.32 22.84
C LEU A 316 5.44 11.73 22.25
N VAL A 317 6.30 12.67 22.66
CA VAL A 317 6.29 14.05 22.12
C VAL A 317 6.49 14.06 20.60
N ALA A 318 7.43 13.27 20.08
CA ALA A 318 7.67 13.16 18.64
C ALA A 318 6.46 12.62 17.89
N GLN A 319 5.80 11.57 18.43
CA GLN A 319 4.59 11.01 17.84
C GLN A 319 3.40 11.96 17.94
N LEU A 320 3.23 12.68 19.06
CA LEU A 320 2.20 13.69 19.19
C LEU A 320 2.37 14.77 18.12
N PHE A 321 3.59 15.26 17.93
CA PHE A 321 3.89 16.27 16.91
C PHE A 321 3.63 15.76 15.49
N ALA A 322 3.99 14.51 15.19
CA ALA A 322 3.82 13.92 13.86
C ALA A 322 2.36 13.57 13.53
N PHE A 323 1.58 13.07 14.49
CA PHE A 323 0.24 12.53 14.24
C PHE A 323 -0.92 13.48 14.58
N THR A 324 -0.70 14.51 15.41
CA THR A 324 -1.72 15.55 15.68
C THR A 324 -2.28 16.20 14.41
N PRO A 325 -1.48 16.53 13.37
CA PRO A 325 -1.98 17.06 12.11
C PRO A 325 -3.00 16.16 11.40
N ILE A 326 -2.81 14.84 11.46
CA ILE A 326 -3.70 13.86 10.85
C ILE A 326 -5.03 13.85 11.61
N ALA A 327 -4.97 13.77 12.95
CA ALA A 327 -6.14 13.85 13.81
C ALA A 327 -6.90 15.17 13.61
N PHE A 328 -6.19 16.30 13.49
CA PHE A 328 -6.77 17.60 13.17
C PHE A 328 -7.54 17.59 11.84
N MET A 329 -6.97 17.03 10.76
CA MET A 329 -7.65 16.97 9.47
C MET A 329 -8.94 16.16 9.51
N ILE A 330 -8.92 15.01 10.20
CA ILE A 330 -10.10 14.16 10.37
C ILE A 330 -11.16 14.88 11.20
N MET A 331 -10.79 15.37 12.39
CA MET A 331 -11.72 16.03 13.31
C MET A 331 -12.29 17.33 12.74
N ARG A 332 -11.53 18.04 11.91
CA ARG A 332 -12.03 19.23 11.22
C ARG A 332 -13.20 18.91 10.29
N GLY A 333 -13.14 17.79 9.55
CA GLY A 333 -14.26 17.33 8.73
C GLY A 333 -15.49 16.98 9.57
N VAL A 334 -15.29 16.35 10.72
CA VAL A 334 -16.35 16.02 11.68
C VAL A 334 -17.01 17.30 12.25
N VAL A 335 -16.21 18.26 12.71
CA VAL A 335 -16.69 19.53 13.27
C VAL A 335 -17.45 20.36 12.22
N GLN A 336 -16.99 20.36 10.96
CA GLN A 336 -17.67 21.02 9.85
C GLN A 336 -19.04 20.39 9.53
N GLY A 337 -19.21 19.10 9.77
CA GLY A 337 -20.49 18.40 9.63
C GLY A 337 -21.56 18.86 10.63
N VAL A 338 -21.16 19.46 11.76
CA VAL A 338 -22.09 19.96 12.79
C VAL A 338 -22.51 21.40 12.46
N SER A 339 -23.79 21.58 12.13
CA SER A 339 -24.35 22.90 11.80
C SER A 339 -24.27 23.87 12.99
N PRO A 340 -23.72 25.09 12.82
CA PRO A 340 -23.69 26.12 13.86
C PRO A 340 -25.08 26.51 14.40
N SER A 341 -26.12 26.37 13.56
CA SER A 341 -27.51 26.70 13.94
C SER A 341 -28.03 25.90 15.15
N LEU A 342 -27.49 24.71 15.41
CA LEU A 342 -27.84 23.92 16.60
C LEU A 342 -27.32 24.57 17.88
N GLU A 343 -26.11 25.13 17.84
CA GLU A 343 -25.52 25.86 18.97
C GLU A 343 -26.25 27.20 19.20
N GLU A 344 -26.64 27.89 18.12
CA GLU A 344 -27.42 29.12 18.17
C GLU A 344 -28.83 28.87 18.75
N ALA A 345 -29.49 27.78 18.35
CA ALA A 345 -30.80 27.39 18.90
C ALA A 345 -30.74 27.11 20.41
N ALA A 346 -29.68 26.44 20.90
CA ALA A 346 -29.48 26.26 22.33
C ALA A 346 -29.26 27.58 23.07
N GLN A 347 -28.52 28.52 22.48
CA GLN A 347 -28.32 29.84 23.06
C GLN A 347 -29.63 30.65 23.14
N MET A 348 -30.52 30.52 22.15
CA MET A 348 -31.87 31.11 22.19
C MET A 348 -32.74 30.53 23.32
N LEU A 349 -32.54 29.25 23.65
CA LEU A 349 -33.13 28.58 24.82
C LEU A 349 -32.42 28.90 26.14
N ARG A 350 -31.59 29.94 26.19
CA ARG A 350 -30.80 30.39 27.34
C ARG A 350 -29.75 29.39 27.83
N ALA A 351 -29.27 28.48 26.98
CA ALA A 351 -28.04 27.73 27.28
C ALA A 351 -26.81 28.63 27.08
N ASP A 352 -25.90 28.64 28.04
CA ASP A 352 -24.60 29.30 27.88
C ASP A 352 -23.69 28.49 26.93
N ARG A 353 -22.62 29.12 26.43
CA ARG A 353 -21.71 28.49 25.46
C ARG A 353 -21.10 27.18 25.95
N ARG A 354 -20.81 27.06 27.25
CA ARG A 354 -20.24 25.85 27.83
C ARG A 354 -21.27 24.73 27.82
N ARG A 355 -22.51 25.02 28.23
CA ARG A 355 -23.62 24.07 28.14
C ARG A 355 -23.92 23.66 26.70
N ALA A 356 -23.98 24.61 25.75
CA ALA A 356 -24.16 24.30 24.33
C ALA A 356 -23.05 23.38 23.81
N PHE A 357 -21.80 23.62 24.16
CA PHE A 357 -20.68 22.75 23.79
C PHE A 357 -20.84 21.32 24.33
N PHE A 358 -21.10 21.14 25.64
CA PHE A 358 -21.17 19.81 26.24
C PHE A 358 -22.46 19.04 25.90
N THR A 359 -23.54 19.73 25.54
CA THR A 359 -24.84 19.09 25.26
C THR A 359 -25.14 18.92 23.77
N ILE A 360 -24.52 19.71 22.90
CA ILE A 360 -24.73 19.65 21.44
C ILE A 360 -23.43 19.31 20.73
N THR A 361 -22.43 20.19 20.80
CA THR A 361 -21.22 20.05 19.97
C THR A 361 -20.45 18.77 20.30
N LEU A 362 -20.11 18.53 21.56
CA LEU A 362 -19.30 17.40 21.99
C LEU A 362 -19.99 16.04 21.73
N PRO A 363 -21.29 15.86 22.05
CA PRO A 363 -22.00 14.61 21.72
C PRO A 363 -22.11 14.35 20.21
N LEU A 364 -22.26 15.40 19.39
CA LEU A 364 -22.37 15.27 17.94
C LEU A 364 -21.03 14.96 17.26
N ILE A 365 -19.91 15.45 17.80
CA ILE A 365 -18.58 15.13 17.25
C ILE A 365 -18.00 13.83 17.82
N LYS A 366 -18.48 13.32 18.97
CA LYS A 366 -17.96 12.10 19.63
C LYS A 366 -17.89 10.84 18.74
N PRO A 367 -18.83 10.57 17.82
CA PRO A 367 -18.77 9.38 16.95
C PRO A 367 -17.69 9.46 15.86
N GLY A 368 -17.22 10.66 15.53
CA GLY A 368 -16.14 10.89 14.59
C GLY A 368 -14.80 10.99 15.31
#